data_AF-X1I4W3-F1
#
_entry.id   AF-X1I4W3-F1
#
_cell.length_a   1.000
_cell.length_b   1.000
_cell.length_c   1.000
_cell.angle_alpha   90.00
_cell.angle_beta   90.00
_cell.angle_gamma   90.00
#
_symmetry.space_group_name_H-M   'P 1'
#
loop_
_entity.id
_entity.type
_entity.pdbx_description
1 polymer ?
#
loop_
_entity_poly.entity_id
_entity_poly.type
_entity_poly.pdbx_seq_one_letter_code
_entity_poly.pdbx_strand_id
1 'polypeptide(L)'
;TAEFLKELIGKEPEYTPKPRIDNQPTYCNEDDAISWQLDNGIGFVASDIRQERTGVHAKVEIHSDGKALSWGICNTDRHEDRTRLANSAYSRMSETLTEAYSKEELRSDLDKFCLGLWDNHLSYYMPELMQGDDTESPLHFFLKDYVLEGGGTIPFAPPGRGKSLIALFWGVSIDAGISTFWQVSQAKVLFVNLERSGQSLKRRLGAVNRLLGLDPKRPLLTLNARGKSLHDVLPICKKAIKTNGVKLVILDSISRAGYGDLTENRPVNTIIDALSGLCKSWIALAHTPRANED
;
A
#
# COMPACT_ATOMS: atom_id res chain seq x y z
N THR A 1 -33.81 31.16 8.12
CA THR A 1 -32.71 30.26 7.69
C THR A 1 -31.67 30.05 8.78
N ALA A 2 -31.26 31.06 9.56
CA ALA A 2 -30.34 30.88 10.69
C ALA A 2 -30.98 30.22 11.94
N GLU A 3 -32.28 30.40 12.21
CA GLU A 3 -32.97 29.73 13.32
C GLU A 3 -33.18 28.23 13.11
N PHE A 4 -33.43 27.79 11.86
CA PHE A 4 -33.61 26.38 11.51
C PHE A 4 -32.32 25.56 11.73
N LEU A 5 -31.15 26.20 11.56
CA LEU A 5 -29.86 25.56 11.82
C LEU A 5 -29.56 25.42 13.32
N LYS A 6 -30.05 26.32 14.18
CA LYS A 6 -29.89 26.20 15.64
C LYS A 6 -30.70 25.04 16.22
N GLU A 7 -31.86 24.74 15.62
CA GLU A 7 -32.72 23.64 16.06
C GLU A 7 -32.14 22.25 15.71
N LEU A 8 -31.38 22.15 14.61
CA LEU A 8 -30.69 20.94 14.17
C LEU A 8 -29.42 20.61 14.98
N ILE A 9 -28.80 21.60 15.61
CA ILE A 9 -27.54 21.46 16.38
C ILE A 9 -27.81 21.12 17.86
N GLY A 10 -29.07 21.17 18.32
CA GLY A 10 -29.41 21.15 19.75
C GLY A 10 -29.43 19.78 20.45
N LYS A 11 -29.13 18.67 19.78
CA LYS A 11 -29.05 17.35 20.44
C LYS A 11 -27.92 16.52 19.82
N GLU A 12 -26.74 16.60 20.42
CA GLU A 12 -25.73 15.55 20.23
C GLU A 12 -26.38 14.21 20.64
N PRO A 13 -26.45 13.21 19.75
CA PRO A 13 -26.79 11.88 20.20
C PRO A 13 -25.67 11.43 21.14
N GLU A 14 -26.00 11.21 22.41
CA GLU A 14 -25.12 10.51 23.34
C GLU A 14 -24.75 9.15 22.70
N TYR A 15 -23.55 9.07 22.14
CA TYR A 15 -22.96 7.81 21.75
C TYR A 15 -22.59 7.11 23.04
N THR A 16 -23.48 6.27 23.55
CA THR A 16 -23.10 5.26 24.55
C THR A 16 -22.28 4.19 23.83
N PRO A 17 -20.96 4.08 24.04
CA PRO A 17 -20.19 2.97 23.51
C PRO A 17 -20.86 1.67 24.00
N LYS A 18 -21.08 0.74 23.07
CA LYS A 18 -21.59 -0.58 23.45
C LYS A 18 -20.66 -1.15 24.53
N PRO A 19 -21.20 -1.68 25.64
CA PRO A 19 -20.37 -2.26 26.68
C PRO A 19 -19.45 -3.31 26.06
N ARG A 20 -18.16 -3.19 26.37
CA ARG A 20 -17.13 -4.15 25.98
C ARG A 20 -17.61 -5.52 26.45
N ILE A 21 -17.81 -6.47 25.54
CA ILE A 21 -18.14 -7.84 25.92
C ILE A 21 -16.87 -8.41 26.56
N ASP A 22 -16.96 -8.79 27.84
CA ASP A 22 -15.85 -9.15 28.76
C ASP A 22 -14.95 -10.35 28.32
N ASN A 23 -15.00 -10.78 27.06
CA ASN A 23 -14.21 -11.90 26.52
C ASN A 23 -13.70 -11.65 25.08
N GLN A 24 -13.65 -10.40 24.61
CA GLN A 24 -13.07 -10.10 23.30
C GLN A 24 -11.54 -10.10 23.34
N PRO A 25 -10.88 -10.56 22.24
CA PRO A 25 -9.45 -10.41 22.06
C PRO A 25 -8.97 -8.99 22.33
N THR A 26 -7.88 -8.84 23.07
CA THR A 26 -7.16 -7.56 23.12
C THR A 26 -6.24 -7.49 21.92
N TYR A 27 -6.79 -6.96 20.81
CA TYR A 27 -6.03 -6.84 19.56
C TYR A 27 -4.90 -5.81 19.69
N CYS A 28 -3.73 -6.16 19.17
CA CYS A 28 -2.60 -5.27 18.95
C CYS A 28 -2.46 -5.02 17.44
N ASN A 29 -2.45 -3.75 17.04
CA ASN A 29 -2.33 -3.35 15.64
C ASN A 29 -0.90 -2.88 15.37
N GLU A 30 -0.23 -3.52 14.41
CA GLU A 30 1.12 -3.17 13.94
C GLU A 30 1.14 -3.12 12.41
N ASP A 31 1.42 -1.95 11.84
CA ASP A 31 1.35 -1.68 10.40
C ASP A 31 -0.01 -2.14 9.78
N ASP A 32 0.01 -3.14 8.89
CA ASP A 32 -1.15 -3.72 8.20
C ASP A 32 -1.61 -5.05 8.85
N ALA A 33 -1.13 -5.37 10.06
CA ALA A 33 -1.42 -6.63 10.74
C ALA A 33 -2.12 -6.42 12.09
N ILE A 34 -3.05 -7.33 12.38
CA ILE A 34 -3.78 -7.41 13.64
C ILE A 34 -3.33 -8.68 14.35
N SER A 35 -2.88 -8.55 15.59
CA SER A 35 -2.41 -9.66 16.39
C SER A 35 -3.16 -9.79 17.71
N TRP A 36 -3.20 -11.00 18.25
CA TRP A 36 -3.66 -11.26 19.61
C TRP A 36 -2.77 -12.31 20.25
N GLN A 37 -2.13 -11.95 21.36
CA GLN A 37 -1.26 -12.82 22.13
C GLN A 37 -1.98 -13.32 23.38
N LEU A 38 -1.91 -14.62 23.61
CA LEU A 38 -2.38 -15.27 24.82
C LEU A 38 -1.23 -15.44 25.82
N ASP A 39 -1.56 -15.49 27.11
CA ASP A 39 -0.60 -15.64 28.20
C ASP A 39 0.18 -16.97 28.16
N ASN A 40 -0.37 -17.98 27.50
CA ASN A 40 0.23 -19.30 27.31
C ASN A 40 1.27 -19.36 26.17
N GLY A 41 1.64 -18.21 25.58
CA GLY A 41 2.63 -18.14 24.50
C GLY A 41 2.08 -18.35 23.10
N ILE A 42 0.78 -18.68 22.96
CA ILE A 42 0.10 -18.75 21.65
C ILE A 42 -0.23 -17.35 21.14
N GLY A 43 0.06 -17.09 19.87
CA GLY A 43 -0.28 -15.84 19.19
C GLY A 43 -1.04 -16.09 17.90
N PHE A 44 -2.01 -15.24 17.60
CA PHE A 44 -2.70 -15.16 16.32
C PHE A 44 -2.31 -13.88 15.61
N VAL A 45 -2.04 -13.95 14.32
CA VAL A 45 -1.75 -12.77 13.48
C VAL A 45 -2.58 -12.86 12.22
N ALA A 46 -3.28 -11.78 11.88
CA ALA A 46 -3.99 -11.60 10.62
C ALA A 46 -3.36 -10.44 9.85
N SER A 47 -3.17 -10.63 8.55
CA SER A 47 -2.70 -9.61 7.62
C SER A 47 -3.46 -9.72 6.31
N ASP A 48 -3.40 -8.69 5.46
CA ASP A 48 -4.11 -8.67 4.17
C ASP A 48 -5.63 -8.90 4.35
N ILE A 49 -6.19 -8.23 5.37
CA ILE A 49 -7.59 -8.34 5.77
C ILE A 49 -8.44 -7.57 4.75
N ARG A 50 -9.45 -8.23 4.18
CA ARG A 50 -10.35 -7.64 3.19
C ARG A 50 -11.72 -8.31 3.20
N GLN A 51 -12.74 -7.56 2.80
CA GLN A 51 -14.07 -8.11 2.57
C GLN A 51 -14.19 -8.57 1.12
N GLU A 52 -14.53 -9.84 0.91
CA GLU A 52 -14.89 -10.40 -0.39
C GLU A 52 -16.37 -10.81 -0.42
N ARG A 53 -16.88 -11.17 -1.60
CA ARG A 53 -18.27 -11.62 -1.78
C ARG A 53 -18.65 -12.79 -0.85
N THR A 54 -17.68 -13.62 -0.47
CA THR A 54 -17.90 -14.84 0.31
C THR A 54 -17.69 -14.67 1.81
N GLY A 55 -17.27 -13.50 2.28
CA GLY A 55 -16.94 -13.23 3.67
C GLY A 55 -15.67 -12.42 3.81
N VAL A 56 -15.18 -12.28 5.03
CA VAL A 56 -13.90 -11.63 5.34
C VAL A 56 -12.76 -12.60 5.07
N HIS A 57 -11.76 -12.17 4.31
CA HIS A 57 -10.55 -12.95 4.01
C HIS A 57 -9.34 -12.30 4.65
N ALA A 58 -8.46 -13.11 5.21
CA ALA A 58 -7.18 -12.67 5.75
C ALA A 58 -6.14 -13.78 5.62
N LYS A 59 -4.87 -13.40 5.52
CA LYS A 59 -3.77 -14.31 5.81
C LYS A 59 -3.65 -14.43 7.33
N VAL A 60 -3.99 -15.58 7.88
CA VAL A 60 -3.96 -15.87 9.31
C VAL A 60 -2.78 -16.79 9.62
N GLU A 61 -2.01 -16.42 10.64
CA GLU A 61 -0.87 -17.17 11.17
C GLU A 61 -1.10 -17.49 12.65
N ILE A 62 -0.71 -18.69 13.05
CA ILE A 62 -0.73 -19.14 14.45
C ILE A 62 0.71 -19.38 14.87
N HIS A 63 1.10 -18.77 15.99
CA HIS A 63 2.46 -18.78 16.53
C HIS A 63 2.48 -19.38 17.93
N SER A 64 3.63 -19.93 18.32
CA SER A 64 3.96 -20.32 19.69
C SER A 64 5.39 -19.89 19.96
N ASP A 65 5.61 -19.11 21.03
CA ASP A 65 6.94 -18.61 21.44
C ASP A 65 7.72 -17.96 20.28
N GLY A 66 7.02 -17.17 19.45
CA GLY A 66 7.60 -16.50 18.27
C GLY A 66 7.87 -17.39 17.06
N LYS A 67 7.52 -18.68 17.12
CA LYS A 67 7.63 -19.61 15.98
C LYS A 67 6.27 -19.84 15.33
N ALA A 68 6.19 -19.64 14.02
CA ALA A 68 4.99 -19.96 13.24
C ALA A 68 4.70 -21.47 13.26
N LEU A 69 3.55 -21.85 13.81
CA LEU A 69 3.04 -23.22 13.79
C LEU A 69 2.36 -23.51 12.45
N SER A 70 1.44 -22.65 12.02
CA SER A 70 0.76 -22.79 10.73
C SER A 70 0.28 -21.44 10.21
N TRP A 71 0.04 -21.36 8.91
CA TRP A 71 -0.51 -20.18 8.26
C TRP A 71 -1.39 -20.56 7.06
N GLY A 72 -2.30 -19.68 6.69
CA GLY A 72 -3.11 -19.84 5.49
C GLY A 72 -3.86 -18.56 5.13
N ILE A 73 -4.29 -18.47 3.87
CA ILE A 73 -5.34 -17.52 3.47
C ILE A 73 -6.66 -18.19 3.84
N CYS A 74 -7.43 -17.54 4.70
CA CYS A 74 -8.65 -18.06 5.29
C CYS A 74 -9.79 -17.08 5.05
N ASN A 75 -10.94 -17.61 4.64
CA ASN A 75 -12.19 -16.89 4.88
C ASN A 75 -12.51 -17.03 6.38
N THR A 76 -12.36 -15.95 7.14
CA THR A 76 -12.49 -15.94 8.60
C THR A 76 -13.93 -16.17 9.07
N ASP A 77 -14.92 -15.98 8.20
CA ASP A 77 -16.32 -16.28 8.50
C ASP A 77 -16.63 -17.77 8.30
N ARG A 78 -15.80 -18.47 7.52
CA ARG A 78 -16.00 -19.88 7.17
C ARG A 78 -15.41 -20.84 8.20
N HIS A 79 -16.29 -21.65 8.81
CA HIS A 79 -15.91 -22.60 9.86
C HIS A 79 -14.90 -23.67 9.39
N GLU A 80 -14.99 -24.16 8.15
CA GLU A 80 -14.08 -25.20 7.66
C GLU A 80 -12.63 -24.69 7.54
N ASP A 81 -12.44 -23.43 7.14
CA ASP A 81 -11.11 -22.83 7.01
C ASP A 81 -10.45 -22.64 8.37
N ARG A 82 -11.20 -22.13 9.35
CA ARG A 82 -10.72 -21.99 10.73
C ARG A 82 -10.37 -23.36 11.34
N THR A 83 -11.24 -24.35 11.16
CA THR A 83 -11.01 -25.72 11.64
C THR A 83 -9.76 -26.34 11.03
N ARG A 84 -9.56 -26.18 9.71
CA ARG A 84 -8.38 -26.69 8.99
C ARG A 84 -7.09 -26.05 9.51
N LEU A 85 -7.09 -24.73 9.72
CA LEU A 85 -5.93 -24.01 10.23
C LEU A 85 -5.59 -24.43 11.68
N ALA A 86 -6.58 -24.46 12.57
CA ALA A 86 -6.40 -24.88 13.95
C ALA A 86 -5.86 -26.32 14.05
N ASN A 87 -6.41 -27.25 13.26
CA ASN A 87 -5.92 -28.64 13.21
C ASN A 87 -4.45 -28.71 12.79
N SER A 88 -4.07 -27.95 11.76
CA SER A 88 -2.70 -27.92 11.25
C SER A 88 -1.71 -27.30 12.25
N ALA A 89 -2.14 -26.30 13.03
CA ALA A 89 -1.30 -25.71 14.07
C ALA A 89 -1.13 -26.66 15.25
N TYR A 90 -2.22 -27.27 15.74
CA TYR A 90 -2.19 -28.20 16.86
C TYR A 90 -1.26 -29.39 16.62
N SER A 91 -1.25 -29.96 15.41
CA SER A 91 -0.35 -31.08 15.07
C SER A 91 1.15 -30.72 15.07
N ARG A 92 1.49 -29.44 15.21
CA ARG A 92 2.87 -28.93 15.22
C ARG A 92 3.26 -28.31 16.57
N MET A 93 2.35 -28.32 17.54
CA MET A 93 2.63 -27.90 18.91
C MET A 93 3.56 -28.88 19.61
N SER A 94 4.28 -28.41 20.62
CA SER A 94 5.08 -29.28 21.49
C SER A 94 4.18 -30.11 22.41
N GLU A 95 4.67 -31.26 22.87
CA GLU A 95 3.93 -32.14 23.78
C GLU A 95 3.48 -31.38 25.05
N THR A 96 4.41 -30.63 25.67
CA THR A 96 4.13 -29.78 26.83
C THR A 96 2.98 -28.79 26.60
N LEU A 97 2.90 -28.21 25.42
CA LEU A 97 1.85 -27.26 25.07
C LEU A 97 0.52 -27.96 24.80
N THR A 98 0.54 -29.14 24.15
CA THR A 98 -0.69 -29.93 23.93
C THR A 98 -1.28 -30.52 25.22
N GLU A 99 -0.47 -30.68 26.27
CA GLU A 99 -0.95 -31.08 27.60
C GLU A 99 -1.64 -29.93 28.34
N ALA A 100 -1.16 -28.70 28.14
CA ALA A 100 -1.66 -27.50 28.81
C ALA A 100 -2.74 -26.74 28.02
N TYR A 101 -2.84 -26.97 26.72
CA TYR A 101 -3.72 -26.24 25.81
C TYR A 101 -4.34 -27.20 24.81
N SER A 102 -5.62 -27.49 25.02
CA SER A 102 -6.38 -28.45 24.22
C SER A 102 -6.66 -27.92 22.81
N LYS A 103 -6.99 -28.87 21.93
CA LYS A 103 -7.38 -28.56 20.56
C LYS A 103 -8.66 -27.74 20.50
N GLU A 104 -9.60 -28.00 21.39
CA GLU A 104 -10.86 -27.29 21.53
C GLU A 104 -10.65 -25.85 22.00
N GLU A 105 -9.72 -25.62 22.94
CA GLU A 105 -9.33 -24.28 23.38
C GLU A 105 -8.69 -23.48 22.24
N LEU A 106 -7.74 -24.08 21.49
CA LEU A 106 -7.14 -23.44 20.31
C LEU A 106 -8.20 -23.03 19.29
N ARG A 107 -9.18 -23.89 19.03
CA ARG A 107 -10.28 -23.58 18.09
C ARG A 107 -11.16 -22.46 18.61
N SER A 108 -11.53 -22.51 19.89
CA SER A 108 -12.35 -21.49 20.55
C SER A 108 -11.69 -20.13 20.49
N ASP A 109 -10.40 -20.05 20.78
CA ASP A 109 -9.68 -18.78 20.74
C ASP A 109 -9.46 -18.31 19.28
N LEU A 110 -9.17 -19.20 18.33
CA LEU A 110 -9.15 -18.83 16.92
C LEU A 110 -10.52 -18.28 16.45
N ASP A 111 -11.62 -18.88 16.89
CA ASP A 111 -12.97 -18.40 16.58
C ASP A 111 -13.21 -17.00 17.16
N LYS A 112 -12.82 -16.74 18.42
CA LYS A 112 -12.89 -15.40 19.03
C LYS A 112 -12.04 -14.39 18.26
N PHE A 113 -10.82 -14.77 17.89
CA PHE A 113 -9.91 -13.94 17.10
C PHE A 113 -10.52 -13.55 15.76
N CYS A 114 -11.07 -14.51 15.03
CA CYS A 114 -11.69 -14.27 13.73
C CYS A 114 -13.00 -13.47 13.83
N LEU A 115 -13.80 -13.68 14.90
CA LEU A 115 -15.10 -13.03 15.08
C LEU A 115 -14.98 -11.50 15.21
N GLY A 116 -14.03 -11.01 16.00
CA GLY A 116 -13.82 -9.57 16.20
C GLY A 116 -12.89 -8.92 15.17
N LEU A 117 -12.34 -9.70 14.23
CA LEU A 117 -11.26 -9.25 13.35
C LEU A 117 -11.69 -8.09 12.45
N TRP A 118 -12.86 -8.21 11.82
CA TRP A 118 -13.35 -7.21 10.88
C TRP A 118 -13.78 -5.92 11.57
N ASP A 119 -14.49 -6.00 12.70
CA ASP A 119 -14.88 -4.83 13.47
C ASP A 119 -13.65 -4.09 14.02
N ASN A 120 -12.63 -4.82 14.48
CA ASN A 120 -11.36 -4.20 14.87
C ASN A 120 -10.65 -3.54 13.69
N HIS A 121 -10.61 -4.20 12.54
CA HIS A 121 -10.04 -3.64 11.32
C HIS A 121 -10.76 -2.35 10.89
N LEU A 122 -12.09 -2.33 10.92
CA LEU A 122 -12.88 -1.14 10.61
C LEU A 122 -12.68 0.00 11.61
N SER A 123 -12.39 -0.31 12.87
CA SER A 123 -12.18 0.71 13.90
C SER A 123 -11.05 1.69 13.56
N TYR A 124 -10.06 1.26 12.76
CA TYR A 124 -8.97 2.11 12.28
C TYR A 124 -9.42 3.14 11.24
N TYR A 125 -10.51 2.88 10.54
CA TYR A 125 -11.06 3.75 9.51
C TYR A 125 -12.29 4.53 10.02
N MET A 126 -12.49 4.58 11.33
CA MET A 126 -13.57 5.35 11.91
C MET A 126 -13.38 6.83 11.55
N PRO A 127 -14.41 7.48 11.00
CA PRO A 127 -14.34 8.90 10.71
C PRO A 127 -14.06 9.70 11.98
N GLU A 128 -13.15 10.66 11.89
CA GLU A 128 -12.84 11.60 12.96
C GLU A 128 -13.37 12.99 12.59
N LEU A 129 -13.79 13.73 13.61
CA LEU A 129 -14.10 15.15 13.47
C LEU A 129 -12.79 15.92 13.29
N MET A 130 -12.47 16.26 12.05
CA MET A 130 -11.29 17.04 11.71
C MET A 130 -11.57 18.53 11.92
N GLN A 131 -10.75 19.19 12.74
CA GLN A 131 -10.76 20.65 12.86
C GLN A 131 -10.00 21.27 11.68
N GLY A 132 -10.48 22.42 11.19
CA GLY A 132 -9.73 23.20 10.22
C GLY A 132 -8.44 23.73 10.84
N ASP A 133 -7.38 23.75 10.05
CA ASP A 133 -6.12 24.41 10.40
C ASP A 133 -6.21 25.88 9.98
N ASP A 134 -5.96 26.80 10.92
CA ASP A 134 -5.91 28.24 10.67
C ASP A 134 -4.51 28.72 10.27
N THR A 135 -3.53 27.81 10.24
CA THR A 135 -2.18 28.07 9.74
C THR A 135 -2.07 27.75 8.25
N GLU A 136 -1.59 28.71 7.46
CA GLU A 136 -1.21 28.45 6.06
C GLU A 136 0.09 27.63 6.03
N SER A 137 -0.04 26.31 6.14
CA SER A 137 1.09 25.41 5.88
C SER A 137 1.42 25.42 4.38
N PRO A 138 2.67 25.76 3.97
CA PRO A 138 3.01 25.84 2.56
C PRO A 138 3.00 24.45 1.92
N LEU A 139 2.50 24.37 0.68
CA LEU A 139 2.57 23.14 -0.11
C LEU A 139 4.03 22.75 -0.37
N HIS A 140 4.39 21.51 -0.04
CA HIS A 140 5.70 20.96 -0.31
C HIS A 140 5.72 20.23 -1.65
N PHE A 141 6.73 20.53 -2.49
CA PHE A 141 6.91 19.91 -3.79
C PHE A 141 8.29 19.25 -3.88
N PHE A 142 8.37 18.07 -4.49
CA PHE A 142 9.65 17.50 -4.94
C PHE A 142 10.13 18.17 -6.22
N LEU A 143 9.19 18.56 -7.07
CA LEU A 143 9.41 19.34 -8.28
C LEU A 143 8.32 20.41 -8.33
N LYS A 144 8.68 21.67 -8.12
CA LYS A 144 7.71 22.77 -8.00
C LYS A 144 6.75 22.80 -9.18
N ASP A 145 5.46 23.00 -8.90
CA ASP A 145 4.33 23.06 -9.84
C ASP A 145 3.98 21.73 -10.54
N TYR A 146 4.75 20.66 -10.35
CA TYR A 146 4.55 19.40 -11.08
C TYR A 146 4.40 18.18 -10.16
N VAL A 147 5.14 18.10 -9.06
CA VAL A 147 5.17 16.92 -8.18
C VAL A 147 5.02 17.35 -6.73
N LEU A 148 3.78 17.34 -6.25
CA LEU A 148 3.43 17.62 -4.85
C LEU A 148 3.84 16.45 -3.96
N GLU A 149 4.40 16.74 -2.79
CA GLU A 149 4.65 15.75 -1.76
C GLU A 149 3.32 15.20 -1.22
N GLY A 150 3.18 13.87 -1.18
CA GLY A 150 1.93 13.19 -0.83
C GLY A 150 0.94 13.08 -1.98
N GLY A 151 1.28 13.56 -3.18
CA GLY A 151 0.42 13.55 -4.35
C GLY A 151 0.85 12.58 -5.45
N GLY A 152 -0.12 12.19 -6.27
CA GLY A 152 0.09 11.46 -7.52
C GLY A 152 0.11 12.40 -8.73
N THR A 153 1.04 12.19 -9.66
CA THR A 153 1.15 12.96 -10.91
C THR A 153 1.08 12.04 -12.13
N ILE A 154 0.24 12.36 -13.11
CA ILE A 154 0.11 11.59 -14.36
C ILE A 154 0.46 12.46 -15.56
N PRO A 155 1.71 12.41 -16.06
CA PRO A 155 2.05 13.00 -17.35
C PRO A 155 1.46 12.14 -18.49
N PHE A 156 0.65 12.76 -19.35
CA PHE A 156 -0.01 12.10 -20.47
C PHE A 156 0.34 12.76 -21.80
N ALA A 157 0.50 11.95 -22.85
CA ALA A 157 0.75 12.37 -24.23
C ALA A 157 0.65 11.16 -25.16
N PRO A 158 0.54 11.37 -26.49
CA PRO A 158 0.68 10.27 -27.46
C PRO A 158 2.02 9.51 -27.35
N PRO A 159 2.11 8.29 -27.89
CA PRO A 159 3.38 7.56 -27.99
C PRO A 159 4.47 8.36 -28.72
N GLY A 160 5.72 8.22 -28.29
CA GLY A 160 6.87 8.87 -28.93
C GLY A 160 7.12 10.34 -28.56
N ARG A 161 6.30 10.96 -27.72
CA ARG A 161 6.40 12.39 -27.34
C ARG A 161 7.35 12.70 -26.17
N GLY A 162 8.31 11.82 -25.86
CA GLY A 162 9.35 12.10 -24.86
C GLY A 162 8.98 11.92 -23.38
N LYS A 163 7.77 11.43 -23.04
CA LYS A 163 7.33 11.19 -21.63
C LYS A 163 8.35 10.44 -20.75
N SER A 164 8.82 9.29 -21.22
CA SER A 164 9.80 8.49 -20.47
C SER A 164 11.12 9.25 -20.27
N LEU A 165 11.49 10.16 -21.19
CA LEU A 165 12.70 10.96 -21.05
C LEU A 165 12.51 12.08 -20.03
N ILE A 166 11.40 12.82 -20.10
CA ILE A 166 11.13 13.90 -19.14
C ILE A 166 10.94 13.37 -17.71
N ALA A 167 10.27 12.22 -17.53
CA ALA A 167 10.14 11.60 -16.21
C ALA A 167 11.48 11.12 -15.65
N LEU A 168 12.38 10.58 -16.50
CA LEU A 168 13.74 10.25 -16.07
C LEU A 168 14.52 11.51 -15.69
N PHE A 169 14.35 12.60 -16.45
CA PHE A 169 14.98 13.88 -16.18
C PHE A 169 14.53 14.47 -14.84
N TRP A 170 13.22 14.49 -14.59
CA TRP A 170 12.65 14.87 -13.30
C TRP A 170 13.17 13.98 -12.16
N GLY A 171 13.14 12.66 -12.35
CA GLY A 171 13.62 11.71 -11.35
C GLY A 171 15.09 11.92 -10.98
N VAL A 172 15.98 12.14 -11.95
CA VAL A 172 17.39 12.44 -11.67
C VAL A 172 17.56 13.80 -11.02
N SER A 173 16.81 14.82 -11.45
CA SER A 173 16.89 16.17 -10.86
C SER A 173 16.50 16.14 -9.38
N ILE A 174 15.42 15.42 -9.04
CA ILE A 174 14.95 15.23 -7.65
C ILE A 174 15.94 14.37 -6.85
N ASP A 175 16.41 13.24 -7.38
CA ASP A 175 17.32 12.34 -6.67
C ASP A 175 18.70 12.97 -6.40
N ALA A 176 19.17 13.81 -7.31
CA ALA A 176 20.43 14.53 -7.20
C ALA A 176 20.31 15.91 -6.54
N GLY A 177 19.09 16.43 -6.33
CA GLY A 177 18.87 17.78 -5.79
C GLY A 177 19.30 18.91 -6.73
N ILE A 178 19.23 18.69 -8.04
CA ILE A 178 19.71 19.66 -9.04
C ILE A 178 18.57 20.56 -9.50
N SER A 179 18.68 21.85 -9.17
CA SER A 179 17.67 22.86 -9.50
C SER A 179 17.96 23.67 -10.78
N THR A 180 18.77 23.15 -11.71
CA THR A 180 19.19 23.88 -12.92
C THR A 180 18.01 24.28 -13.82
N PHE A 181 17.00 23.42 -13.95
CA PHE A 181 15.84 23.64 -14.82
C PHE A 181 14.53 23.85 -14.06
N TRP A 182 14.44 23.31 -12.84
CA TRP A 182 13.26 23.38 -11.99
C TRP A 182 13.67 23.54 -10.54
N GLN A 183 12.86 24.19 -9.72
CA GLN A 183 13.06 24.16 -8.28
C GLN A 183 12.72 22.74 -7.76
N VAL A 184 13.70 22.07 -7.14
CA VAL A 184 13.54 20.72 -6.60
C VAL A 184 13.84 20.66 -5.10
N SER A 185 13.09 19.80 -4.41
CA SER A 185 13.45 19.30 -3.09
C SER A 185 14.04 17.90 -3.24
N GLN A 186 15.26 17.69 -2.73
CA GLN A 186 15.96 16.42 -2.94
C GLN A 186 15.24 15.26 -2.23
N ALA A 187 15.04 14.15 -2.94
CA ALA A 187 14.39 12.97 -2.39
C ALA A 187 14.87 11.70 -3.08
N LYS A 188 14.92 10.56 -2.37
CA LYS A 188 15.29 9.27 -2.98
C LYS A 188 14.20 8.80 -3.94
N VAL A 189 14.60 8.53 -5.19
CA VAL A 189 13.68 8.14 -6.27
C VAL A 189 13.86 6.68 -6.67
N LEU A 190 12.76 5.95 -6.83
CA LEU A 190 12.71 4.63 -7.48
C LEU A 190 12.10 4.76 -8.87
N PHE A 191 12.85 4.38 -9.91
CA PHE A 191 12.35 4.32 -11.29
C PHE A 191 11.94 2.88 -11.65
N VAL A 192 10.66 2.65 -11.90
CA VAL A 192 10.10 1.35 -12.31
C VAL A 192 9.88 1.36 -13.82
N ASN A 193 10.73 0.62 -14.53
CA ASN A 193 10.70 0.49 -15.98
C ASN A 193 10.06 -0.84 -16.39
N LEU A 194 8.83 -0.77 -16.93
CA LEU A 194 8.07 -1.91 -17.46
C LEU A 194 8.06 -1.96 -19.00
N GLU A 195 8.42 -0.85 -19.66
CA GLU A 195 8.25 -0.72 -21.11
C GLU A 195 9.53 -1.06 -21.91
N ARG A 196 10.70 -0.68 -21.40
CA ARG A 196 11.95 -0.62 -22.19
C ARG A 196 13.01 -1.60 -21.70
N SER A 197 13.99 -1.87 -22.55
CA SER A 197 15.18 -2.64 -22.13
C SER A 197 16.05 -1.82 -21.18
N GLY A 198 16.69 -2.50 -20.23
CA GLY A 198 17.61 -1.85 -19.29
C GLY A 198 18.78 -1.14 -19.99
N GLN A 199 19.27 -1.67 -21.11
CA GLN A 199 20.31 -1.01 -21.91
C GLN A 199 19.86 0.34 -22.50
N SER A 200 18.61 0.41 -22.97
CA SER A 200 18.04 1.66 -23.49
C SER A 200 17.91 2.70 -22.38
N LEU A 201 17.43 2.29 -21.20
CA LEU A 201 17.31 3.16 -20.04
C LEU A 201 18.69 3.63 -19.53
N LYS A 202 19.67 2.73 -19.42
CA LYS A 202 21.04 3.04 -19.02
C LYS A 202 21.68 4.11 -19.91
N ARG A 203 21.50 4.00 -21.24
CA ARG A 203 21.99 5.01 -22.19
C ARG A 203 21.33 6.38 -21.97
N ARG A 204 20.02 6.40 -21.71
CA ARG A 204 19.28 7.64 -21.44
C ARG A 204 19.67 8.27 -20.11
N LEU A 205 19.84 7.46 -19.07
CA LEU A 205 20.32 7.91 -17.76
C LEU A 205 21.69 8.60 -17.90
N GLY A 206 22.63 7.99 -18.62
CA GLY A 206 23.93 8.63 -18.87
C GLY A 206 23.83 9.94 -19.68
N ALA A 207 22.87 10.05 -20.60
CA ALA A 207 22.63 11.30 -21.32
C ALA A 207 22.01 12.39 -20.42
N VAL A 208 21.02 12.04 -19.59
CA VAL A 208 20.41 12.94 -18.60
C VAL A 208 21.44 13.42 -17.58
N ASN A 209 22.25 12.50 -17.04
CA ASN A 209 23.32 12.85 -16.12
C ASN A 209 24.29 13.87 -16.75
N ARG A 210 24.73 13.64 -17.99
CA ARG A 210 25.58 14.61 -18.71
C ARG A 210 24.93 15.97 -18.88
N LEU A 211 23.66 15.99 -19.26
CA LEU A 211 22.92 17.24 -19.45
C LEU A 211 22.82 18.03 -18.13
N LEU A 212 22.70 17.33 -17.01
CA LEU A 212 22.66 17.90 -15.66
C LEU A 212 24.06 18.23 -15.08
N GLY A 213 25.14 18.00 -15.82
CA GLY A 213 26.52 18.20 -15.33
C GLY A 213 26.99 17.16 -14.31
N LEU A 214 26.32 16.01 -14.21
CA LEU A 214 26.65 14.91 -13.31
C LEU A 214 27.55 13.87 -14.00
N ASP A 215 28.19 13.01 -13.20
CA ASP A 215 28.88 11.82 -13.72
C ASP A 215 27.91 10.99 -14.58
N PRO A 216 28.21 10.72 -15.88
CA PRO A 216 27.39 9.85 -16.73
C PRO A 216 27.09 8.48 -16.13
N LYS A 217 27.92 7.98 -15.21
CA LYS A 217 27.77 6.68 -14.53
C LYS A 217 27.01 6.75 -13.21
N ARG A 218 26.60 7.95 -12.73
CA ARG A 218 25.82 8.10 -11.50
C ARG A 218 24.58 7.20 -11.55
N PRO A 219 24.38 6.31 -10.56
CA PRO A 219 23.25 5.40 -10.55
C PRO A 219 21.95 6.12 -10.20
N LEU A 220 20.83 5.53 -10.60
CA LEU A 220 19.49 5.83 -10.12
C LEU A 220 18.86 4.51 -9.69
N LEU A 221 18.22 4.44 -8.53
CA LEU A 221 17.58 3.21 -8.07
C LEU A 221 16.47 2.84 -9.07
N THR A 222 16.63 1.70 -9.73
CA THR A 222 15.81 1.34 -10.88
C THR A 222 15.42 -0.13 -10.83
N LEU A 223 14.12 -0.40 -10.97
CA LEU A 223 13.62 -1.74 -11.26
C LEU A 223 13.41 -1.89 -12.77
N ASN A 224 14.17 -2.77 -13.41
CA ASN A 224 13.97 -3.13 -14.82
C ASN A 224 13.16 -4.43 -14.89
N ALA A 225 11.86 -4.32 -15.18
CA ALA A 225 10.94 -5.45 -15.22
C ALA A 225 10.10 -5.43 -16.50
N ARG A 226 10.77 -5.28 -17.64
CA ARG A 226 10.13 -5.19 -18.96
C ARG A 226 9.18 -6.38 -19.18
N GLY A 227 7.93 -6.07 -19.53
CA GLY A 227 6.90 -7.08 -19.82
C GLY A 227 6.27 -7.74 -18.59
N LYS A 228 6.59 -7.28 -17.37
CA LYS A 228 5.86 -7.65 -16.15
C LYS A 228 4.71 -6.70 -15.91
N SER A 229 3.66 -7.18 -15.24
CA SER A 229 2.59 -6.33 -14.75
C SER A 229 3.07 -5.51 -13.54
N LEU A 230 2.37 -4.43 -13.19
CA LEU A 230 2.66 -3.69 -11.96
C LEU A 230 2.44 -4.59 -10.73
N HIS A 231 1.34 -5.36 -10.72
CA HIS A 231 0.99 -6.27 -9.64
C HIS A 231 2.15 -7.25 -9.30
N ASP A 232 2.78 -7.84 -10.32
CA ASP A 232 3.91 -8.77 -10.13
C ASP A 232 5.13 -8.12 -9.46
N VAL A 233 5.29 -6.81 -9.65
CA VAL A 233 6.46 -6.08 -9.15
C VAL A 233 6.17 -5.29 -7.87
N LEU A 234 4.91 -5.16 -7.45
CA LEU A 234 4.56 -4.45 -6.21
C LEU A 234 5.33 -4.97 -4.98
N PRO A 235 5.45 -6.29 -4.73
CA PRO A 235 6.15 -6.77 -3.54
C PRO A 235 7.62 -6.36 -3.50
N ILE A 236 8.31 -6.42 -4.64
CA ILE A 236 9.73 -6.03 -4.71
C ILE A 236 9.89 -4.51 -4.63
N CYS A 237 8.96 -3.74 -5.20
CA CYS A 237 8.94 -2.28 -5.05
C CYS A 237 8.73 -1.87 -3.58
N LYS A 238 7.74 -2.45 -2.88
CA LYS A 238 7.51 -2.20 -1.45
C LYS A 238 8.77 -2.46 -0.63
N LYS A 239 9.43 -3.60 -0.87
CA LYS A 239 10.71 -3.94 -0.23
C LYS A 239 11.79 -2.90 -0.55
N ALA A 240 11.98 -2.53 -1.81
CA ALA A 240 12.98 -1.56 -2.22
C ALA A 240 12.74 -0.17 -1.60
N ILE A 241 11.48 0.26 -1.48
CA ILE A 241 11.11 1.53 -0.86
C ILE A 241 11.48 1.54 0.61
N LYS A 242 11.11 0.50 1.36
CA LYS A 242 11.45 0.36 2.79
C LYS A 242 12.96 0.30 3.00
N THR A 243 13.67 -0.51 2.21
CA THR A 243 15.13 -0.69 2.35
C THR A 243 15.93 0.57 2.01
N ASN A 244 15.51 1.35 1.01
CA ASN A 244 16.30 2.48 0.51
C ASN A 244 15.75 3.85 0.94
N GLY A 245 14.67 3.89 1.73
CA GLY A 245 14.04 5.14 2.17
C GLY A 245 13.48 5.98 1.01
N VAL A 246 12.97 5.32 -0.04
CA VAL A 246 12.42 6.00 -1.23
C VAL A 246 11.22 6.87 -0.84
N LYS A 247 11.16 8.07 -1.39
CA LYS A 247 10.08 9.05 -1.16
C LYS A 247 9.27 9.36 -2.40
N LEU A 248 9.78 9.01 -3.58
CA LEU A 248 9.11 9.18 -4.86
C LEU A 248 9.29 7.95 -5.76
N VAL A 249 8.18 7.45 -6.29
CA VAL A 249 8.17 6.37 -7.29
C VAL A 249 7.83 6.93 -8.66
N ILE A 250 8.56 6.52 -9.69
CA ILE A 250 8.26 6.85 -11.10
C ILE A 250 7.97 5.57 -11.87
N LEU A 251 6.81 5.48 -12.52
CA LEU A 251 6.36 4.31 -13.29
C LEU A 251 6.31 4.61 -14.81
N ASP A 252 7.10 3.89 -15.59
CA ASP A 252 7.13 3.92 -17.07
C ASP A 252 6.69 2.54 -17.63
N SER A 253 5.42 2.32 -17.96
CA SER A 253 4.26 3.23 -17.97
C SER A 253 2.98 2.54 -17.47
N ILE A 254 1.91 3.30 -17.17
CA ILE A 254 0.60 2.81 -16.66
C ILE A 254 -0.06 1.83 -17.64
N SER A 255 0.10 2.03 -18.95
CA SER A 255 -0.56 1.20 -19.99
C SER A 255 -0.13 -0.27 -19.98
N ARG A 256 0.96 -0.61 -19.29
CA ARG A 256 1.44 -1.99 -19.09
C ARG A 256 1.06 -2.56 -17.72
N ALA A 257 0.54 -1.73 -16.82
CA ALA A 257 0.19 -2.09 -15.45
C ALA A 257 -1.19 -2.75 -15.32
N GLY A 258 -2.11 -2.48 -16.26
CA GLY A 258 -3.42 -3.11 -16.41
C GLY A 258 -3.69 -3.43 -17.89
N TYR A 259 -4.30 -4.58 -18.16
CA TYR A 259 -4.41 -5.21 -19.49
C TYR A 259 -5.25 -4.44 -20.53
N GLY A 260 -4.76 -3.32 -21.05
CA GLY A 260 -5.38 -2.61 -22.18
C GLY A 260 -6.09 -1.32 -21.79
N ASP A 261 -6.57 -0.65 -22.84
CA ASP A 261 -7.04 0.74 -22.95
C ASP A 261 -7.42 1.49 -21.65
N LEU A 262 -6.85 2.69 -21.46
CA LEU A 262 -7.13 3.57 -20.30
C LEU A 262 -8.56 4.17 -20.33
N THR A 263 -9.42 3.66 -21.20
CA THR A 263 -10.84 4.02 -21.34
C THR A 263 -11.72 3.24 -20.35
N GLU A 264 -11.22 2.14 -19.77
CA GLU A 264 -11.91 1.40 -18.72
C GLU A 264 -11.54 1.95 -17.33
N ASN A 265 -12.55 2.40 -16.57
CA ASN A 265 -12.36 3.00 -15.24
C ASN A 265 -11.73 2.05 -14.20
N ARG A 266 -11.99 0.73 -14.30
CA ARG A 266 -11.55 -0.25 -13.30
C ARG A 266 -10.03 -0.43 -13.27
N PRO A 267 -9.34 -0.72 -14.40
CA PRO A 267 -7.88 -0.82 -14.44
C PRO A 267 -7.16 0.44 -13.92
N VAL A 268 -7.69 1.63 -14.24
CA VAL A 268 -7.08 2.91 -13.83
C VAL A 268 -7.14 3.06 -12.31
N ASN A 269 -8.29 2.83 -11.69
CA ASN A 269 -8.44 2.91 -10.24
C ASN A 269 -7.51 1.93 -9.54
N THR A 270 -7.44 0.68 -10.00
CA THR A 270 -6.54 -0.33 -9.42
C THR A 270 -5.07 0.10 -9.47
N ILE A 271 -4.65 0.80 -10.53
CA ILE A 271 -3.27 1.31 -10.63
C ILE A 271 -3.03 2.48 -9.68
N ILE A 272 -3.99 3.40 -9.56
CA ILE A 272 -3.91 4.53 -8.63
C ILE A 272 -3.85 4.02 -7.18
N ASP A 273 -4.69 3.05 -6.82
CA ASP A 273 -4.71 2.42 -5.50
C ASP A 273 -3.38 1.71 -5.22
N ALA A 274 -2.88 0.94 -6.19
CA ALA A 274 -1.60 0.26 -6.07
C ALA A 274 -0.42 1.23 -5.90
N LEU A 275 -0.41 2.35 -6.63
CA LEU A 275 0.64 3.37 -6.53
C LEU A 275 0.57 4.14 -5.21
N SER A 276 -0.64 4.53 -4.79
CA SER A 276 -0.86 5.28 -3.54
C SER A 276 -0.57 4.40 -2.31
N GLY A 277 -0.88 3.11 -2.37
CA GLY A 277 -0.47 2.12 -1.37
C GLY A 277 1.00 1.72 -1.44
N LEU A 278 1.71 2.06 -2.52
CA LEU A 278 3.14 1.76 -2.68
C LEU A 278 4.02 2.90 -2.16
N CYS A 279 3.68 4.15 -2.46
CA CYS A 279 4.41 5.33 -2.03
C CYS A 279 3.48 6.54 -1.93
N LYS A 280 3.67 7.39 -0.92
CA LYS A 280 2.88 8.62 -0.74
C LYS A 280 2.94 9.55 -1.96
N SER A 281 4.09 9.60 -2.63
CA SER A 281 4.27 10.43 -3.83
C SER A 281 4.70 9.58 -5.02
N TRP A 282 4.06 9.79 -6.16
CA TRP A 282 4.35 9.00 -7.36
C TRP A 282 4.12 9.78 -8.65
N ILE A 283 4.84 9.38 -9.70
CA ILE A 283 4.66 9.82 -11.08
C ILE A 283 4.38 8.59 -11.92
N ALA A 284 3.32 8.60 -12.72
CA ALA A 284 3.00 7.45 -13.57
C ALA A 284 2.62 7.89 -14.98
N LEU A 285 3.29 7.31 -15.98
CA LEU A 285 3.18 7.77 -17.36
C LEU A 285 1.97 7.15 -18.07
N ALA A 286 1.12 8.00 -18.65
CA ALA A 286 -0.06 7.56 -19.40
C ALA A 286 0.08 7.80 -20.91
N HIS A 287 -0.52 6.92 -21.71
CA HIS A 287 -0.66 7.11 -23.15
C HIS A 287 -2.09 7.52 -23.46
N THR A 288 -2.28 8.65 -24.13
CA THR A 288 -3.58 8.92 -24.74
C THR A 288 -3.70 8.08 -26.03
N PRO A 289 -4.90 7.54 -26.34
CA PRO A 289 -5.19 6.98 -27.65
C PRO A 289 -4.82 8.01 -28.74
N ARG A 290 -4.41 7.53 -29.91
CA ARG A 290 -4.37 8.41 -31.07
C ARG A 290 -5.83 8.73 -31.40
N ALA A 291 -6.25 9.99 -31.24
CA ALA A 291 -7.42 10.43 -31.97
C ALA A 291 -7.12 10.15 -33.45
N ASN A 292 -8.05 9.53 -34.16
CA ASN A 292 -7.96 9.47 -35.62
C ASN A 292 -7.84 10.92 -36.10
N GLU A 293 -6.67 11.27 -36.60
CA GLU A 293 -6.50 12.46 -37.42
C GLU A 293 -7.15 12.12 -38.76
N ASP A 294 -8.45 12.40 -38.87
CA ASP A 294 -9.11 12.61 -40.17
C ASP A 294 -8.79 14.02 -40.68
#